data_AF-A0A7V4UA99-F1
#
_entry.id   AF-A0A7V4UA99-F1
#
_cell.length_a   1.000
_cell.length_b   1.000
_cell.length_c   1.000
_cell.angle_alpha   90.00
_cell.angle_beta   90.00
_cell.angle_gamma   90.00
#
_symmetry.space_group_name_H-M   'P 1'
#
loop_
_entity.id
_entity.type
_entity.pdbx_description
1 polymer ?
#
loop_
_entity_poly.entity_id
_entity_poly.type
_entity_poly.pdbx_seq_one_letter_code
_entity_poly.pdbx_strand_id
1 'polypeptide(L)'
;MNRRQMHRGMGWVGVLVLGLAALAWGEPPAPRSAPAAPPPEDRMDEDEAGLEMQIGPGPGRHPPGPRFGGRMRDGLGRPPMPPREPSDEDIEGLMKFMREHFPLIARRMDDLKRDDEELYRRAVRRMWPRFALLKDTYERDPQGRGRLMLADVQLEEDIRVKSRQYRQESDAARKARLGEELRGLLDRQFDVRLERRRMELVELAKRLEEQTRRVDRFATRKQEMVQKQFERVTGDEEIEW
;
A
#
# COMPACT_ATOMS: atom_id res chain seq x y z
N MET A 1 10.12 -18.82 -56.71
CA MET A 1 11.36 -19.18 -55.98
C MET A 1 12.42 -18.16 -56.33
N ASN A 2 12.82 -17.29 -55.40
CA ASN A 2 13.99 -16.43 -55.60
C ASN A 2 14.67 -16.18 -54.25
N ARG A 3 15.84 -16.81 -54.05
CA ARG A 3 16.75 -16.57 -52.93
C ARG A 3 17.54 -15.30 -53.22
N ARG A 4 17.43 -14.27 -52.37
CA ARG A 4 18.43 -13.19 -52.33
C ARG A 4 18.91 -12.93 -50.90
N GLN A 5 20.13 -13.42 -50.70
CA GLN A 5 21.24 -12.84 -49.95
C GLN A 5 20.94 -12.07 -48.65
N MET A 6 21.36 -12.72 -47.57
CA MET A 6 21.79 -12.15 -46.31
C MET A 6 23.07 -11.29 -46.49
N HIS A 7 23.04 -10.07 -45.97
CA HIS A 7 24.20 -9.35 -45.42
C HIS A 7 23.68 -8.59 -44.19
N ARG A 8 23.90 -9.10 -42.97
CA ARG A 8 25.03 -8.77 -42.08
C ARG A 8 25.38 -7.28 -42.09
N GLY A 9 24.76 -6.55 -41.16
CA GLY A 9 25.15 -5.20 -40.73
C GLY A 9 24.95 -5.10 -39.23
N MET A 10 25.82 -5.77 -38.48
CA MET A 10 25.86 -5.79 -37.02
C MET A 10 26.51 -4.49 -36.52
N GLY A 11 25.69 -3.45 -36.32
CA GLY A 11 26.11 -2.20 -35.70
C GLY A 11 25.93 -2.26 -34.18
N TRP A 12 26.94 -2.77 -33.47
CA TRP A 12 27.06 -2.60 -32.02
C TRP A 12 27.51 -1.17 -31.73
N VAL A 13 26.57 -0.28 -31.40
CA VAL A 13 26.90 0.99 -30.74
C VAL A 13 26.99 0.71 -29.25
N GLY A 14 28.20 0.40 -28.80
CA GLY A 14 28.54 0.36 -27.38
C GLY A 14 28.50 1.77 -26.81
N VAL A 15 27.44 2.11 -26.08
CA VAL A 15 27.42 3.29 -25.22
C VAL A 15 28.07 2.89 -23.91
N LEU A 16 29.35 3.22 -23.82
CA LEU A 16 30.24 3.05 -22.69
C LEU A 16 29.96 4.22 -21.72
N VAL A 17 28.97 4.07 -20.83
CA VAL A 17 28.74 5.02 -19.73
C VAL A 17 29.70 4.69 -18.59
N LEU A 18 30.94 5.16 -18.73
CA LEU A 18 31.90 5.27 -17.64
C LEU A 18 31.65 6.61 -16.93
N GLY A 19 30.72 6.57 -15.98
CA GLY A 19 30.38 7.70 -15.12
C GLY A 19 30.75 7.39 -13.68
N LEU A 20 31.93 7.90 -13.28
CA LEU A 20 32.44 8.04 -11.91
C LEU A 20 31.33 8.28 -10.86
N ALA A 21 31.00 7.25 -10.08
CA ALA A 21 30.48 7.44 -8.72
C ALA A 21 31.68 7.32 -7.78
N ALA A 22 32.35 8.45 -7.59
CA ALA A 22 33.39 8.61 -6.59
C ALA A 22 32.86 8.18 -5.22
N LEU A 23 33.69 7.38 -4.55
CA LEU A 23 33.70 7.13 -3.13
C LEU A 23 33.52 8.43 -2.34
N ALA A 24 32.28 8.78 -2.02
CA ALA A 24 31.97 9.58 -0.85
C ALA A 24 31.91 8.61 0.34
N TRP A 25 33.08 8.16 0.80
CA TRP A 25 33.26 7.74 2.18
C TRP A 25 33.08 9.01 3.03
N GLY A 26 31.82 9.38 3.24
CA GLY A 26 31.46 10.36 4.26
C GLY A 26 31.94 9.81 5.59
N GLU A 27 32.66 10.65 6.33
CA GLU A 27 33.03 10.39 7.72
C GLU A 27 31.81 9.86 8.48
N PRO A 28 31.99 8.82 9.32
CA PRO A 28 30.93 8.39 10.22
C PRO A 28 30.49 9.62 11.02
N PRO A 29 29.18 9.91 11.10
CA PRO A 29 28.70 11.05 11.88
C PRO A 29 29.24 10.92 13.30
N ALA A 30 29.89 11.98 13.78
CA ALA A 30 30.39 12.06 15.15
C ALA A 30 29.30 11.56 16.11
N PRO A 31 29.67 10.77 17.15
CA PRO A 31 28.70 10.25 18.10
C PRO A 31 27.90 11.41 18.65
N ARG A 32 26.59 11.44 18.34
CA ARG A 32 25.66 12.38 18.97
C ARG A 32 25.80 12.16 20.46
N SER A 33 26.28 13.17 21.17
CA SER A 33 26.30 13.22 22.62
C SER A 33 24.97 12.69 23.12
N ALA A 34 25.02 11.63 23.94
CA ALA A 34 23.84 11.05 24.53
C ALA A 34 22.98 12.17 25.12
N PRO A 35 21.65 12.16 24.91
CA PRO A 35 20.78 13.12 25.59
C PRO A 35 21.07 13.02 27.09
N ALA A 36 21.29 14.18 27.72
CA ALA A 36 21.51 14.28 29.16
C ALA A 36 20.44 13.45 29.88
N ALA A 37 20.89 12.64 30.84
CA ALA A 37 19.99 11.84 31.66
C ALA A 37 18.88 12.74 32.20
N PRO A 38 17.60 12.33 32.14
CA PRO A 38 16.54 13.07 32.78
C PRO A 38 16.91 13.26 34.26
N PRO A 39 16.61 14.43 34.85
CA PRO A 39 16.85 14.65 36.27
C PRO A 39 16.16 13.55 37.08
N PRO A 40 16.74 13.13 38.22
CA PRO A 40 16.14 12.12 39.07
C PRO A 40 14.72 12.57 39.43
N GLU A 41 13.74 11.79 39.00
CA GLU A 41 12.37 11.94 39.47
C GLU A 41 12.39 11.74 40.97
N ASP A 42 12.06 12.80 41.70
CA ASP A 42 11.76 12.74 43.13
C ASP A 42 10.71 11.66 43.33
N ARG A 43 11.15 10.52 43.88
CA ARG A 43 10.27 9.53 44.47
C ARG A 43 9.61 10.21 45.66
N MET A 44 8.42 10.75 45.45
CA MET A 44 7.52 11.08 46.54
C MET A 44 7.10 9.76 47.18
N ASP A 45 7.50 9.60 48.43
CA ASP A 45 7.13 8.52 49.31
C ASP A 45 5.60 8.38 49.37
N GLU A 46 5.15 7.14 49.20
CA GLU A 46 3.78 6.71 49.41
C GLU A 46 3.47 6.78 50.90
N ASP A 47 2.73 7.81 51.33
CA ASP A 47 1.99 7.77 52.58
C ASP A 47 0.48 7.82 52.28
N GLU A 48 -0.18 6.71 52.61
CA GLU A 48 -1.63 6.56 52.68
C GLU A 48 -2.24 7.58 53.65
N ALA A 49 -3.06 8.49 53.13
CA ALA A 49 -4.12 9.10 53.92
C ALA A 49 -5.30 9.41 53.00
N GLY A 50 -6.47 8.87 53.34
CA GLY A 50 -7.67 8.86 52.51
C GLY A 50 -8.05 10.21 51.92
N LEU A 51 -8.16 10.23 50.59
CA LEU A 51 -8.78 11.32 49.85
C LEU A 51 -10.05 10.78 49.18
N GLU A 52 -11.13 11.03 49.89
CA GLU A 52 -12.46 11.35 49.36
C GLU A 52 -12.34 11.90 47.92
N MET A 53 -12.88 11.16 46.95
CA MET A 53 -12.93 11.55 45.53
C MET A 53 -13.84 12.78 45.38
N GLN A 54 -13.30 13.95 45.69
CA GLN A 54 -13.87 15.23 45.33
C GLN A 54 -13.58 15.43 43.84
N ILE A 55 -14.57 15.09 43.01
CA ILE A 55 -14.61 15.34 41.57
C ILE A 55 -14.51 16.86 41.38
N GLY A 56 -13.28 17.36 41.24
CA GLY A 56 -13.01 18.75 40.92
C GLY A 56 -13.58 19.10 39.54
N PRO A 57 -14.12 20.32 39.35
CA PRO A 57 -14.58 20.78 38.06
C PRO A 57 -13.39 20.89 37.11
N GLY A 58 -13.23 19.88 36.27
CA GLY A 58 -12.15 19.80 35.29
C GLY A 58 -12.17 20.98 34.31
N PRO A 59 -10.99 21.39 33.83
CA PRO A 59 -10.84 22.57 32.99
C PRO A 59 -11.61 22.39 31.67
N GLY A 60 -12.51 23.33 31.41
CA GLY A 60 -12.90 23.74 30.08
C GLY A 60 -13.45 22.64 29.17
N ARG A 61 -14.78 22.44 29.22
CA ARG A 61 -15.52 22.09 28.00
C ARG A 61 -15.21 23.16 26.95
N HIS A 62 -14.28 22.87 26.05
CA HIS A 62 -14.21 23.62 24.80
C HIS A 62 -15.59 23.54 24.15
N PRO A 63 -16.25 24.68 23.84
CA PRO A 63 -17.45 24.64 23.01
C PRO A 63 -17.10 23.90 21.71
N PRO A 64 -18.05 23.17 21.10
CA PRO A 64 -17.83 22.57 19.79
C PRO A 64 -17.58 23.71 18.80
N GLY A 65 -16.30 24.04 18.61
CA GLY A 65 -15.88 24.98 17.59
C GLY A 65 -16.38 24.45 16.24
N PRO A 66 -16.89 25.32 15.35
CA PRO A 66 -17.29 24.90 14.03
C PRO A 66 -16.06 24.28 13.37
N ARG A 67 -16.16 22.99 13.00
CA ARG A 67 -15.11 22.23 12.30
C ARG A 67 -14.94 22.79 10.89
N PHE A 68 -14.38 23.99 10.76
CA PHE A 68 -13.88 24.56 9.52
C PHE A 68 -12.49 23.97 9.27
N GLY A 69 -12.38 23.08 8.28
CA GLY A 69 -11.10 22.50 7.87
C GLY A 69 -11.18 21.10 7.28
N GLY A 70 -12.34 20.44 7.34
CA GLY A 70 -12.61 19.25 6.54
C GLY A 70 -12.72 19.65 5.07
N ARG A 71 -11.58 19.61 4.37
CA ARG A 71 -11.41 19.78 2.92
C ARG A 71 -12.74 19.61 2.17
N MET A 72 -13.25 20.72 1.66
CA MET A 72 -14.17 20.71 0.53
C MET A 72 -13.45 19.95 -0.58
N ARG A 73 -13.75 18.66 -0.67
CA ARG A 73 -13.48 17.86 -1.86
C ARG A 73 -14.54 18.29 -2.84
N ASP A 74 -14.18 19.26 -3.67
CA ASP A 74 -15.00 19.75 -4.76
C ASP A 74 -15.44 18.54 -5.61
N GLY A 75 -16.72 18.18 -5.47
CA GLY A 75 -17.30 16.98 -6.07
C GLY A 75 -18.46 16.47 -5.24
N LEU A 76 -19.65 17.02 -5.51
CA LEU A 76 -20.96 16.63 -5.00
C LEU A 76 -21.07 15.14 -4.58
N GLY A 77 -20.80 14.86 -3.31
CA GLY A 77 -21.66 14.13 -2.38
C GLY A 77 -22.29 12.81 -2.81
N ARG A 78 -21.73 12.04 -3.76
CA ARG A 78 -22.23 10.68 -3.98
C ARG A 78 -21.87 9.88 -2.71
N PRO A 79 -22.86 9.36 -1.95
CA PRO A 79 -22.56 8.50 -0.83
C PRO A 79 -21.67 7.35 -1.34
N PRO A 80 -20.65 6.92 -0.57
CA PRO A 80 -19.84 5.79 -0.97
C PRO A 80 -20.79 4.65 -1.29
N MET A 81 -20.79 4.18 -2.54
CA MET A 81 -21.64 3.05 -2.90
C MET A 81 -21.32 1.92 -1.93
N PRO A 82 -22.35 1.24 -1.38
CA PRO A 82 -22.11 0.12 -0.49
C PRO A 82 -21.18 -0.87 -1.22
N PRO A 83 -20.19 -1.46 -0.51
CA PRO A 83 -19.33 -2.45 -1.12
C PRO A 83 -20.21 -3.55 -1.73
N ARG A 84 -20.01 -3.83 -3.01
CA ARG A 84 -20.72 -4.91 -3.72
C ARG A 84 -20.53 -6.20 -2.93
N GLU A 85 -21.64 -6.86 -2.60
CA GLU A 85 -21.57 -8.19 -2.00
C GLU A 85 -21.00 -9.17 -3.04
N PRO A 86 -20.06 -10.05 -2.65
CA PRO A 86 -19.50 -11.04 -3.56
C PRO A 86 -20.56 -12.06 -3.97
N SER A 87 -20.59 -12.46 -5.25
CA SER A 87 -21.39 -13.60 -5.71
C SER A 87 -20.83 -14.93 -5.21
N ASP A 88 -21.58 -16.02 -5.35
CA ASP A 88 -21.08 -17.35 -4.99
C ASP A 88 -19.88 -17.77 -5.87
N GLU A 89 -19.89 -17.40 -7.15
CA GLU A 89 -18.76 -17.61 -8.09
C GLU A 89 -17.51 -16.84 -7.66
N ASP A 90 -17.70 -15.59 -7.23
CA ASP A 90 -16.66 -14.72 -6.67
C ASP A 90 -16.01 -15.38 -5.44
N ILE A 91 -16.84 -15.91 -4.53
CA ILE A 91 -16.38 -16.61 -3.32
C ILE A 91 -15.63 -17.89 -3.68
N GLU A 92 -16.14 -18.70 -4.62
CA GLU A 92 -15.47 -19.92 -5.05
C GLU A 92 -14.10 -19.63 -5.69
N GLY A 93 -14.03 -18.62 -6.56
CA GLY A 93 -12.78 -18.16 -7.17
C GLY A 93 -11.76 -17.69 -6.13
N LEU A 94 -12.22 -16.96 -5.11
CA LEU A 94 -11.37 -16.57 -3.98
C LEU A 94 -10.90 -17.80 -3.17
N MET A 95 -11.79 -18.74 -2.85
CA MET A 95 -11.44 -19.93 -2.08
C MET A 95 -10.41 -20.81 -2.81
N LYS A 96 -10.52 -20.94 -4.13
CA LYS A 96 -9.50 -21.60 -4.95
C LYS A 96 -8.14 -20.91 -4.83
N PHE A 97 -8.10 -19.59 -4.99
CA PHE A 97 -6.88 -18.79 -4.84
C PHE A 97 -6.28 -18.94 -3.42
N MET A 98 -7.12 -18.96 -2.39
CA MET A 98 -6.68 -19.15 -1.00
C MET A 98 -6.11 -20.56 -0.76
N ARG A 99 -6.67 -21.62 -1.37
CA ARG A 99 -6.12 -22.97 -1.22
C ARG A 99 -4.72 -23.10 -1.82
N GLU A 100 -4.46 -22.41 -2.92
CA GLU A 100 -3.17 -22.40 -3.59
C GLU A 100 -2.11 -21.64 -2.79
N HIS A 101 -2.42 -20.42 -2.34
CA HIS A 101 -1.42 -19.52 -1.76
C HIS A 101 -1.45 -19.40 -0.23
N PHE A 102 -2.56 -19.77 0.40
CA PHE A 102 -2.82 -19.61 1.84
C PHE A 102 -3.52 -20.85 2.43
N PRO A 103 -2.95 -22.06 2.30
CA PRO A 103 -3.65 -23.32 2.61
C PRO A 103 -4.13 -23.41 4.06
N LEU A 104 -3.41 -22.80 5.01
CA LEU A 104 -3.83 -22.77 6.41
C LEU A 104 -5.11 -21.93 6.61
N ILE A 105 -5.24 -20.81 5.90
CA ILE A 105 -6.44 -19.97 5.99
C ILE A 105 -7.59 -20.68 5.28
N ALA A 106 -7.34 -21.28 4.11
CA ALA A 106 -8.36 -22.03 3.38
C ALA A 106 -8.94 -23.17 4.22
N ARG A 107 -8.08 -23.97 4.90
CA ARG A 107 -8.55 -25.02 5.82
C ARG A 107 -9.43 -24.47 6.93
N ARG A 108 -9.03 -23.37 7.58
CA ARG A 108 -9.86 -22.71 8.62
C ARG A 108 -11.20 -22.23 8.08
N MET A 109 -11.25 -21.77 6.84
CA MET A 109 -12.49 -21.35 6.19
C MET A 109 -13.38 -22.56 5.84
N ASP A 110 -12.78 -23.66 5.38
CA ASP A 110 -13.49 -24.92 5.13
C ASP A 110 -14.07 -25.49 6.44
N ASP A 111 -13.30 -25.49 7.53
CA ASP A 111 -13.78 -25.88 8.87
C ASP A 111 -14.91 -24.96 9.34
N LEU A 112 -14.73 -23.64 9.25
CA LEU A 112 -15.76 -22.68 9.65
C LEU A 112 -17.05 -22.84 8.83
N LYS A 113 -16.94 -23.14 7.53
CA LYS A 113 -18.11 -23.40 6.68
C LYS A 113 -18.88 -24.64 7.12
N ARG A 114 -18.18 -25.69 7.57
CA ARG A 114 -18.80 -26.92 8.10
C ARG A 114 -19.48 -26.67 9.45
N ASP A 115 -18.82 -25.93 10.32
CA ASP A 115 -19.23 -25.80 11.72
C ASP A 115 -20.30 -24.70 11.91
N ASP A 116 -20.19 -23.57 11.20
CA ASP A 116 -21.14 -22.44 11.25
C ASP A 116 -21.13 -21.63 9.93
N GLU A 117 -22.13 -21.87 9.08
CA GLU A 117 -22.23 -21.23 7.77
C GLU A 117 -22.41 -19.69 7.85
N GLU A 118 -23.13 -19.18 8.86
CA GLU A 118 -23.32 -17.74 9.00
C GLU A 118 -22.01 -17.03 9.36
N LEU A 119 -21.26 -17.60 10.30
CA LEU A 119 -19.94 -17.08 10.66
C LEU A 119 -18.96 -17.17 9.49
N TYR A 120 -19.02 -18.24 8.70
CA TYR A 120 -18.26 -18.34 7.45
C TYR A 120 -18.59 -17.19 6.50
N ARG A 121 -19.87 -16.94 6.20
CA ARG A 121 -20.29 -15.85 5.30
C ARG A 121 -19.84 -14.47 5.81
N ARG A 122 -19.90 -14.24 7.14
CA ARG A 122 -19.39 -13.00 7.75
C ARG A 122 -17.87 -12.88 7.63
N ALA A 123 -17.14 -13.98 7.86
CA ALA A 123 -15.69 -14.01 7.73
C ALA A 123 -15.25 -13.73 6.29
N VAL A 124 -15.87 -14.38 5.31
CA VAL A 124 -15.62 -14.14 3.88
C VAL A 124 -15.87 -12.69 3.52
N ARG A 125 -17.05 -12.11 3.87
CA ARG A 125 -17.35 -10.69 3.60
C ARG A 125 -16.33 -9.74 4.21
N ARG A 126 -15.83 -10.02 5.42
CA ARG A 126 -14.80 -9.20 6.08
C ARG A 126 -13.46 -9.27 5.36
N MET A 127 -13.09 -10.45 4.86
CA MET A 127 -11.81 -10.67 4.19
C MET A 127 -11.83 -10.28 2.71
N TRP A 128 -13.02 -10.26 2.10
CA TRP A 128 -13.23 -10.08 0.67
C TRP A 128 -12.47 -8.89 0.07
N PRO A 129 -12.58 -7.64 0.57
CA PRO A 129 -11.94 -6.50 -0.09
C PRO A 129 -10.42 -6.64 -0.19
N ARG A 130 -9.79 -7.26 0.81
CA ARG A 130 -8.34 -7.45 0.87
C ARG A 130 -7.90 -8.53 -0.13
N PHE A 131 -8.55 -9.69 -0.12
CA PHE A 131 -8.11 -10.81 -0.95
C PHE A 131 -8.60 -10.71 -2.40
N ALA A 132 -9.75 -10.10 -2.67
CA ALA A 132 -10.20 -9.84 -4.03
C ALA A 132 -9.23 -8.91 -4.77
N LEU A 133 -8.78 -7.83 -4.12
CA LEU A 133 -7.75 -6.94 -4.67
C LEU A 133 -6.43 -7.69 -4.92
N LEU A 134 -6.01 -8.53 -3.97
CA LEU A 134 -4.79 -9.33 -4.12
C LEU A 134 -4.89 -10.30 -5.30
N LYS A 135 -5.98 -11.07 -5.39
CA LYS A 135 -6.24 -12.02 -6.47
C LYS A 135 -6.23 -11.31 -7.83
N ASP A 136 -7.00 -10.24 -7.98
CA ASP A 136 -7.09 -9.47 -9.22
C ASP A 136 -5.73 -8.87 -9.63
N THR A 137 -4.97 -8.34 -8.67
CA THR A 137 -3.61 -7.83 -8.94
C THR A 137 -2.66 -8.95 -9.37
N TYR A 138 -2.75 -10.12 -8.73
CA TYR A 138 -1.92 -11.27 -9.05
C TYR A 138 -2.24 -11.87 -10.43
N GLU A 139 -3.51 -11.96 -10.80
CA GLU A 139 -3.92 -12.45 -12.11
C GLU A 139 -3.49 -11.51 -13.25
N ARG A 140 -3.49 -10.19 -13.02
CA ARG A 140 -3.06 -9.19 -14.02
C ARG A 140 -1.55 -9.09 -14.16
N ASP A 141 -0.83 -9.14 -13.05
CA ASP A 141 0.64 -9.01 -13.01
C ASP A 141 1.25 -9.98 -11.99
N PRO A 142 1.36 -11.27 -12.34
CA PRO A 142 1.82 -12.29 -11.41
C PRO A 142 3.31 -12.19 -11.09
N GLN A 143 4.13 -11.55 -11.94
CA GLN A 143 5.58 -11.47 -11.75
C GLN A 143 6.04 -10.16 -11.10
N GLY A 144 5.28 -9.07 -11.27
CA GLY A 144 5.57 -7.78 -10.65
C GLY A 144 4.78 -7.58 -9.36
N ARG A 145 3.78 -6.71 -9.42
CA ARG A 145 3.04 -6.22 -8.25
C ARG A 145 2.31 -7.34 -7.52
N GLY A 146 1.74 -8.29 -8.25
CA GLY A 146 1.03 -9.44 -7.71
C GLY A 146 1.90 -10.25 -6.76
N ARG A 147 3.10 -10.64 -7.21
CA ARG A 147 4.06 -11.39 -6.41
C ARG A 147 4.45 -10.68 -5.12
N LEU A 148 4.75 -9.38 -5.20
CA LEU A 148 5.14 -8.59 -4.03
C LEU A 148 4.00 -8.45 -3.02
N MET A 149 2.76 -8.24 -3.50
CA MET A 149 1.60 -8.20 -2.62
C MET A 149 1.32 -9.56 -1.98
N LEU A 150 1.45 -10.65 -2.74
CA LEU A 150 1.29 -11.99 -2.22
C LEU A 150 2.31 -12.30 -1.11
N ALA A 151 3.58 -12.00 -1.36
CA ALA A 151 4.66 -12.19 -0.40
C ALA A 151 4.45 -11.38 0.89
N ASP A 152 4.01 -10.12 0.80
CA ASP A 152 3.72 -9.27 1.98
C ASP A 152 2.62 -9.88 2.86
N VAL A 153 1.56 -10.43 2.25
CA VAL A 153 0.47 -11.10 2.99
C VAL A 153 0.94 -12.41 3.63
N GLN A 154 1.73 -13.21 2.92
CA GLN A 154 2.30 -14.45 3.48
C GLN A 154 3.19 -14.16 4.69
N LEU A 155 4.07 -13.16 4.56
CA LEU A 155 4.93 -12.71 5.67
C LEU A 155 4.11 -12.19 6.85
N GLU A 156 3.02 -11.46 6.63
CA GLU A 156 2.14 -11.01 7.72
C GLU A 156 1.53 -12.17 8.50
N GLU A 157 1.11 -13.24 7.83
CA GLU A 157 0.56 -14.43 8.50
C GLU A 157 1.64 -15.17 9.29
N ASP A 158 2.83 -15.34 8.72
CA ASP A 158 3.97 -15.97 9.39
C ASP A 158 4.38 -15.18 10.64
N ILE A 159 4.48 -13.85 10.52
CA ILE A 159 4.74 -12.93 11.64
C ILE A 159 3.67 -13.09 12.72
N ARG A 160 2.38 -13.16 12.34
CA ARG A 160 1.28 -13.32 13.31
C ARG A 160 1.35 -14.66 14.03
N VAL A 161 1.67 -15.74 13.33
CA VAL A 161 1.85 -17.08 13.93
C VAL A 161 3.05 -17.09 14.88
N LYS A 162 4.21 -16.61 14.42
CA LYS A 162 5.44 -16.56 15.22
C LYS A 162 5.33 -15.64 16.43
N SER A 163 4.67 -14.50 16.30
CA SER A 163 4.39 -13.58 17.41
C SER A 163 3.52 -14.22 18.49
N ARG A 164 2.53 -15.05 18.13
CA ARG A 164 1.75 -15.82 19.12
C ARG A 164 2.61 -16.86 19.83
N GLN A 165 3.41 -17.63 19.07
CA GLN A 165 4.33 -18.62 19.64
C GLN A 165 5.32 -17.96 20.61
N TYR A 166 5.93 -16.83 20.23
CA TYR A 166 6.86 -16.08 21.07
C TYR A 166 6.24 -15.63 22.41
N ARG A 167 4.99 -15.17 22.38
CA ARG A 167 4.28 -14.72 23.59
C ARG A 167 3.90 -15.86 24.52
N GLN A 168 3.61 -17.04 23.98
CA GLN A 168 3.23 -18.24 24.73
C GLN A 168 4.43 -19.04 25.23
N GLU A 169 5.63 -18.76 24.72
CA GLU A 169 6.84 -19.50 25.08
C GLU A 169 7.41 -19.04 26.43
N SER A 170 7.71 -20.02 27.27
CA SER A 170 8.26 -19.84 28.62
C SER A 170 9.75 -20.17 28.67
N ASP A 171 10.23 -21.09 27.81
CA ASP A 171 11.64 -21.44 27.76
C ASP A 171 12.46 -20.29 27.14
N ALA A 172 13.45 -19.78 27.89
CA ALA A 172 14.22 -18.61 27.49
C ALA A 172 15.02 -18.84 26.20
N ALA A 173 15.59 -20.03 26.01
CA ALA A 173 16.38 -20.34 24.84
C ALA A 173 15.50 -20.43 23.58
N ARG A 174 14.34 -21.09 23.66
CA ARG A 174 13.38 -21.17 22.57
C ARG A 174 12.75 -19.83 22.25
N LYS A 175 12.46 -19.02 23.27
CA LYS A 175 11.95 -17.66 23.11
C LYS A 175 12.95 -16.76 22.38
N ALA A 176 14.23 -16.84 22.72
CA ALA A 176 15.29 -16.11 22.01
C ALA A 176 15.35 -16.50 20.52
N ARG A 177 15.29 -17.81 20.21
CA ARG A 177 15.24 -18.30 18.81
C ARG A 177 14.03 -17.77 18.04
N LEU A 178 12.84 -17.83 18.65
CA LEU A 178 11.61 -17.26 18.06
C LEU A 178 11.75 -15.74 17.84
N GLY A 179 12.47 -15.04 18.71
CA GLY A 179 12.79 -13.63 18.58
C GLY A 179 13.63 -13.33 17.33
N GLU A 180 14.70 -14.10 17.10
CA GLU A 180 15.52 -13.95 15.88
C GLU A 180 14.75 -14.29 14.60
N GLU A 181 13.96 -15.38 14.62
CA GLU A 181 13.10 -15.74 13.49
C GLU A 181 12.09 -14.62 13.17
N LEU A 182 11.49 -14.01 14.20
CA LEU A 182 10.55 -12.91 14.04
C LEU A 182 11.22 -11.65 13.46
N ARG A 183 12.45 -11.33 13.91
CA ARG A 183 13.24 -10.23 13.32
C ARG A 183 13.53 -10.48 11.84
N GLY A 184 13.96 -11.69 11.48
CA GLY A 184 14.22 -12.04 10.08
C GLY A 184 12.97 -12.07 9.19
N LEU A 185 11.77 -12.30 9.75
CA LEU A 185 10.51 -12.14 9.02
C LEU A 185 10.14 -10.66 8.82
N LEU A 186 10.32 -9.83 9.85
CA LEU A 186 10.04 -8.40 9.80
C LEU A 186 10.96 -7.68 8.81
N ASP A 187 12.24 -8.02 8.80
CA ASP A 187 13.23 -7.50 7.85
C ASP A 187 12.83 -7.81 6.40
N ARG A 188 12.53 -9.08 6.10
CA ARG A 188 12.01 -9.48 4.78
C ARG A 188 10.72 -8.77 4.40
N GLN A 189 9.80 -8.56 5.36
CA GLN A 189 8.57 -7.82 5.08
C GLN A 189 8.86 -6.35 4.74
N PHE A 190 9.82 -5.73 5.43
CA PHE A 190 10.26 -4.38 5.12
C PHE A 190 10.82 -4.29 3.71
N ASP A 191 11.69 -5.23 3.32
CA ASP A 191 12.27 -5.29 1.97
C ASP A 191 11.20 -5.43 0.89
N VAL A 192 10.26 -6.37 1.05
CA VAL A 192 9.16 -6.57 0.09
C VAL A 192 8.30 -5.30 -0.04
N ARG A 193 8.03 -4.62 1.08
CA ARG A 193 7.28 -3.37 1.07
C ARG A 193 8.06 -2.24 0.41
N LEU A 194 9.36 -2.14 0.66
CA LEU A 194 10.24 -1.17 0.03
C LEU A 194 10.29 -1.38 -1.49
N GLU A 195 10.43 -2.62 -1.95
CA GLU A 195 10.39 -2.97 -3.36
C GLU A 195 9.05 -2.60 -4.00
N ARG A 196 7.93 -2.91 -3.33
CA ARG A 196 6.59 -2.51 -3.79
C ARG A 196 6.47 -0.99 -3.93
N ARG A 197 7.01 -0.22 -2.98
CA ARG A 197 7.02 1.26 -3.06
C ARG A 197 7.88 1.77 -4.20
N ARG A 198 9.04 1.17 -4.44
CA ARG A 198 9.90 1.52 -5.59
C ARG A 198 9.18 1.27 -6.92
N MET A 199 8.48 0.14 -7.04
CA MET A 199 7.67 -0.17 -8.23
C MET A 199 6.53 0.86 -8.42
N GLU A 200 5.81 1.19 -7.35
CA GLU A 200 4.76 2.22 -7.36
C GLU A 200 5.29 3.59 -7.79
N LEU A 201 6.50 3.99 -7.33
CA LEU A 201 7.14 5.22 -7.76
C LEU A 201 7.44 5.23 -9.27
N VAL A 202 7.92 4.11 -9.83
CA VAL A 202 8.17 3.99 -11.28
C VAL A 202 6.87 4.10 -12.07
N GLU A 203 5.79 3.45 -11.63
CA GLU A 203 4.48 3.57 -12.28
C GLU A 203 3.93 5.00 -12.24
N LEU A 204 4.04 5.66 -11.09
CA LEU A 204 3.60 7.05 -10.92
C LEU A 204 4.41 8.01 -11.81
N ALA A 205 5.72 7.81 -11.91
CA ALA A 205 6.58 8.60 -12.79
C ALA A 205 6.16 8.47 -14.26
N LYS A 206 5.87 7.24 -14.73
CA LYS A 206 5.36 7.00 -16.09
C LYS A 206 4.02 7.69 -16.33
N ARG A 207 3.08 7.61 -15.40
CA ARG A 207 1.77 8.28 -15.50
C ARG A 207 1.92 9.80 -15.54
N LEU A 208 2.81 10.35 -14.73
CA LEU A 208 3.11 11.78 -14.73
C LEU A 208 3.67 12.21 -16.08
N GLU A 209 4.63 11.47 -16.63
CA GLU A 209 5.18 11.75 -17.96
C GLU A 209 4.10 11.70 -19.06
N GLU A 210 3.22 10.70 -19.03
CA GLU A 210 2.09 10.59 -19.97
C GLU A 210 1.12 11.78 -19.86
N GLN A 211 0.83 12.23 -18.64
CA GLN A 211 -0.03 13.38 -18.38
C GLN A 211 0.63 14.68 -18.86
N THR A 212 1.92 14.88 -18.60
CA THR A 212 2.68 16.02 -19.12
C THR A 212 2.62 16.06 -20.65
N ARG A 213 2.88 14.92 -21.32
CA ARG A 213 2.76 14.84 -22.79
C ARG A 213 1.34 15.14 -23.30
N ARG A 214 0.30 14.81 -22.54
CA ARG A 214 -1.09 15.15 -22.88
C ARG A 214 -1.33 16.67 -22.78
N VAL A 215 -0.84 17.29 -21.71
CA VAL A 215 -0.92 18.74 -21.51
C VAL A 215 -0.16 19.47 -22.61
N ASP A 216 1.05 19.03 -22.96
CA ASP A 216 1.83 19.65 -24.04
C ASP A 216 1.12 19.56 -25.39
N ARG A 217 0.57 18.39 -25.75
CA ARG A 217 -0.25 18.23 -26.96
C ARG A 217 -1.46 19.16 -26.97
N PHE A 218 -2.13 19.30 -25.83
CA PHE A 218 -3.27 20.20 -25.68
C PHE A 218 -2.84 21.66 -25.82
N ALA A 219 -1.70 22.04 -25.24
CA ALA A 219 -1.13 23.37 -25.34
C ALA A 219 -0.74 23.73 -26.78
N THR A 220 -0.09 22.82 -27.52
CA THR A 220 0.26 23.02 -28.94
C THR A 220 -0.99 23.15 -29.82
N ARG A 221 -2.07 22.42 -29.51
CA ARG A 221 -3.34 22.49 -30.25
C ARG A 221 -4.28 23.60 -29.76
N LYS A 222 -3.88 24.38 -28.74
CA LYS A 222 -4.75 25.39 -28.14
C LYS A 222 -5.30 26.36 -29.17
N GLN A 223 -4.44 26.90 -30.04
CA GLN A 223 -4.86 27.88 -31.05
C GLN A 223 -5.83 27.28 -32.06
N GLU A 224 -5.56 26.07 -32.57
CA GLU A 224 -6.46 25.36 -33.49
C GLU A 224 -7.84 25.10 -32.86
N MET A 225 -7.88 24.66 -31.60
CA MET A 225 -9.14 24.43 -30.89
C MET A 225 -9.90 25.72 -30.61
N VAL A 226 -9.20 26.81 -30.24
CA VAL A 226 -9.81 28.13 -30.04
C VAL A 226 -10.41 28.62 -31.35
N GLN A 227 -9.69 28.48 -32.47
CA GLN A 227 -10.16 28.87 -33.80
C GLN A 227 -11.42 28.07 -34.20
N LYS A 228 -11.39 26.74 -34.08
CA LYS A 228 -12.56 25.88 -34.35
C LYS A 228 -13.77 26.22 -33.48
N GLN A 229 -13.53 26.54 -32.21
CA GLN A 229 -14.62 26.92 -31.31
C GLN A 229 -15.13 28.34 -31.61
N PHE A 230 -14.25 29.25 -32.04
CA PHE A 230 -14.62 30.58 -32.49
C PHE A 230 -15.52 30.51 -33.73
N GLU A 231 -15.09 29.80 -34.78
CA GLU A 231 -15.85 29.58 -36.02
C GLU A 231 -17.25 28.99 -35.74
N ARG A 232 -17.32 27.99 -34.86
CA ARG A 232 -18.60 27.38 -34.44
C ARG A 232 -19.55 28.38 -33.77
N VAL A 233 -19.03 29.35 -33.02
CA VAL A 233 -19.83 30.33 -32.28
C VAL A 233 -20.21 31.53 -33.14
N THR A 234 -19.33 31.95 -34.05
CA THR A 234 -19.59 33.10 -34.94
C THR A 234 -20.45 32.76 -36.15
N GLY A 235 -20.59 31.48 -36.51
CA GLY A 235 -21.61 31.05 -37.45
C GLY A 235 -21.36 31.45 -38.91
N ASP A 236 -20.10 31.47 -39.35
CA ASP A 236 -19.76 31.57 -40.78
C ASP A 236 -20.00 30.24 -41.55
N GLU A 237 -20.75 29.30 -40.97
CA GLU A 237 -21.45 28.29 -41.75
C GLU A 237 -22.66 28.99 -42.38
N GLU A 238 -22.46 29.48 -43.61
CA GLU A 238 -23.49 29.97 -44.50
C GLU A 238 -24.66 28.97 -44.48
N ILE A 239 -25.75 29.32 -43.79
CA ILE A 239 -27.01 28.58 -43.87
C ILE A 239 -27.53 28.86 -45.28
N GLU A 240 -27.14 28.02 -46.24
CA GLU A 240 -27.81 27.93 -47.54
C GLU A 240 -29.29 27.64 -47.25
N TRP A 241 -30.13 28.64 -47.48
CA TRP A 241 -31.59 28.53 -47.48
C TRP A 241 -32.10 28.15 -48.87
#